data_AF-A0A1J5PFN0-F1
#
_entry.id   AF-A0A1J5PFN0-F1
#
_cell.length_a   1.000
_cell.length_b   1.000
_cell.length_c   1.000
_cell.angle_alpha   90.00
_cell.angle_beta   90.00
_cell.angle_gamma   90.00
#
_symmetry.space_group_name_H-M   'P 1'
#
loop_
_entity.id
_entity.type
_entity.pdbx_description
1 polymer ?
#
loop_
_entity_poly.entity_id
_entity_poly.type
_entity_poly.pdbx_seq_one_letter_code
_entity_poly.pdbx_strand_id
1 'polypeptide(L)'
;MTPTLFDGTDQSGVAVSADGQAFDRIVAVAGNDAFGFAATSTFDGTLDDAILFKETANCVPQGAYDYYLEPQNLEGVAGPVSGPFSVKII
;
A
#
# COMPACT_ATOMS: atom_id res chain seq x y z
N MET A 1 11.10 0.85 13.64
CA MET A 1 11.35 1.95 12.67
C MET A 1 10.02 2.60 12.32
N THR A 2 10.01 3.84 11.84
CA THR A 2 8.79 4.56 11.43
C THR A 2 9.00 5.19 10.05
N PRO A 3 8.13 4.95 9.06
CA PRO A 3 8.23 5.64 7.77
C PRO A 3 7.89 7.12 7.95
N THR A 4 8.64 8.01 7.31
CA THR A 4 8.52 9.46 7.52
C THR A 4 8.72 10.19 6.19
N LEU A 5 7.85 11.16 5.93
CA LEU A 5 8.05 12.18 4.89
C LEU A 5 8.72 13.40 5.53
N PHE A 6 9.78 13.92 4.93
CA PHE A 6 10.60 15.02 5.46
C PHE A 6 10.98 16.04 4.37
N ASP A 7 11.95 16.91 4.63
CA ASP A 7 12.29 18.17 3.92
C ASP A 7 11.27 19.32 4.11
N GLY A 8 10.06 19.00 4.57
CA GLY A 8 9.06 19.94 5.09
C GLY A 8 8.87 19.79 6.60
N THR A 9 7.63 19.94 7.08
CA THR A 9 7.30 19.45 8.43
C THR A 9 7.26 17.93 8.39
N ASP A 10 8.03 17.26 9.25
CA ASP A 10 8.04 15.80 9.32
C ASP A 10 6.63 15.25 9.52
N GLN A 11 6.22 14.36 8.63
CA GLN A 11 4.98 13.59 8.73
C GLN A 11 5.37 12.13 8.90
N SER A 12 5.19 11.61 10.10
CA SER A 12 5.51 10.22 10.42
C SER A 12 4.27 9.35 10.35
N GLY A 13 4.44 8.15 9.82
CA GLY A 13 3.45 7.10 9.80
C GLY A 13 3.39 6.30 11.09
N VAL A 14 2.89 5.08 10.99
CA VAL A 14 2.78 4.10 12.07
C VAL A 14 4.14 3.41 12.27
N ALA A 15 4.57 3.32 13.54
CA ALA A 15 5.79 2.59 13.88
C ALA A 15 5.64 1.09 13.59
N VAL A 16 6.61 0.54 12.86
CA VAL A 16 6.75 -0.89 12.59
C VAL A 16 7.75 -1.48 13.58
N SER A 17 7.28 -2.46 14.37
CA SER A 17 8.03 -3.10 15.46
C SER A 17 8.07 -4.63 15.36
N ALA A 18 7.45 -5.20 14.34
CA ALA A 18 7.44 -6.64 14.08
C ALA A 18 7.77 -6.92 12.62
N ASP A 19 8.30 -8.12 12.38
CA ASP A 19 8.66 -8.57 11.03
C ASP A 19 7.42 -8.78 10.16
N GLY A 20 7.64 -8.68 8.85
CA GLY A 20 6.61 -8.90 7.82
C GLY A 20 6.35 -7.67 6.97
N GLN A 21 5.31 -7.75 6.15
CA GLN A 21 4.91 -6.66 5.27
C GLN A 21 4.10 -5.62 6.04
N ALA A 22 4.51 -4.36 5.92
CA ALA A 22 3.80 -3.22 6.49
C ALA A 22 3.20 -2.36 5.38
N PHE A 23 2.04 -1.77 5.67
CA PHE A 23 1.32 -0.85 4.80
C PHE A 23 0.93 0.37 5.61
N ASP A 24 1.03 1.54 5.01
CA ASP A 24 0.71 2.78 5.70
C ASP A 24 0.27 3.88 4.73
N ARG A 25 -0.42 4.88 5.27
CA ARG A 25 -0.75 6.13 4.58
C ARG A 25 -0.31 7.31 5.42
N ILE A 26 0.59 8.09 4.85
CA ILE A 26 1.08 9.33 5.45
C ILE A 26 0.53 10.50 4.64
N VAL A 27 -0.10 11.45 5.33
CA VAL A 27 -0.60 12.68 4.70
C VAL A 27 0.57 13.63 4.52
N ALA A 28 0.97 13.88 3.28
CA ALA A 28 1.98 14.89 2.97
C ALA A 28 1.45 16.30 3.22
N VAL A 29 2.30 17.18 3.74
CA VAL A 29 2.07 18.63 3.80
C VAL A 29 3.03 19.36 2.86
N ALA A 30 2.90 20.69 2.76
CA ALA A 30 3.73 21.50 1.87
C ALA A 30 5.23 21.32 2.19
N GLY A 31 6.03 21.05 1.15
CA GLY A 31 7.47 20.87 1.24
C GLY A 31 7.94 19.46 1.59
N ASN A 32 7.05 18.47 1.73
CA ASN A 32 7.47 17.08 1.89
C ASN A 32 7.92 16.47 0.55
N ASP A 33 9.21 16.62 0.26
CA ASP A 33 9.83 16.17 -0.99
C ASP A 33 10.77 14.96 -0.81
N ALA A 34 10.94 14.48 0.42
CA ALA A 34 11.78 13.33 0.73
C ALA A 34 11.06 12.29 1.60
N PHE A 35 11.53 11.05 1.51
CA PHE A 35 11.01 9.89 2.22
C PHE A 35 12.13 9.04 2.79
N GLY A 36 11.88 8.44 3.95
CA GLY A 36 12.80 7.53 4.59
C GLY A 36 12.22 6.96 5.87
N PHE A 37 13.09 6.40 6.70
CA PHE A 37 12.70 5.63 7.86
C PHE A 37 13.43 6.15 9.11
N ALA A 38 12.68 6.71 10.05
CA ALA A 38 13.19 7.06 11.36
C ALA A 38 13.39 5.77 12.19
N ALA A 39 14.61 5.54 12.66
CA ALA A 39 14.95 4.39 13.48
C ALA A 39 15.74 4.83 14.72
N THR A 40 15.64 4.05 15.80
CA THR A 40 16.50 4.25 16.98
C THR A 40 17.91 3.78 16.68
N SER A 41 18.88 4.24 17.47
CA SER A 41 20.27 3.75 17.39
C SER A 41 20.42 2.25 17.70
N THR A 42 19.38 1.61 18.27
CA THR A 42 19.34 0.19 18.60
C THR A 42 18.60 -0.66 17.57
N PHE A 43 18.17 -0.07 16.45
CA PHE A 43 17.51 -0.82 15.39
C PHE A 43 18.50 -1.76 14.69
N ASP A 44 18.17 -3.05 14.65
CA ASP A 44 18.97 -4.13 14.06
C ASP A 44 18.14 -4.97 13.06
N GLY A 45 17.21 -4.30 12.36
CA GLY A 45 16.36 -4.93 11.35
C GLY A 45 16.86 -4.66 9.93
N THR A 46 16.44 -5.51 8.99
CA THR A 46 16.63 -5.27 7.55
C THR A 46 15.32 -4.80 6.94
N LEU A 47 15.39 -3.77 6.10
CA LEU A 47 14.29 -3.37 5.24
C LEU A 47 14.61 -3.81 3.81
N ASP A 48 13.64 -4.46 3.17
CA ASP A 48 13.71 -4.84 1.77
C ASP A 48 12.45 -4.34 1.07
N ASP A 49 12.62 -3.87 -0.17
CA ASP A 49 11.59 -3.30 -1.04
C ASP A 49 10.70 -2.21 -0.40
N ALA A 50 11.14 -0.95 -0.47
CA ALA A 50 10.32 0.21 -0.11
C ALA A 50 9.60 0.79 -1.34
N ILE A 51 8.27 0.83 -1.31
CA ILE A 51 7.44 1.48 -2.34
C ILE A 51 6.74 2.68 -1.72
N LEU A 52 6.89 3.84 -2.35
CA LEU A 52 6.12 5.05 -2.06
C LEU A 52 5.40 5.49 -3.33
N PHE A 53 4.11 5.76 -3.22
CA PHE A 53 3.33 6.35 -4.29
C PHE A 53 2.31 7.34 -3.75
N LYS A 54 1.88 8.27 -4.62
CA LYS A 54 0.85 9.24 -4.29
C LYS A 54 -0.51 8.67 -4.61
N GLU A 55 -1.31 8.41 -3.58
CA GLU A 55 -2.70 8.00 -3.76
C GLU A 55 -3.52 9.10 -4.45
N THR A 56 -4.42 8.66 -5.33
CA THR A 56 -5.45 9.49 -5.94
C THR A 56 -6.83 8.96 -5.55
N ALA A 57 -7.88 9.73 -5.80
CA ALA A 57 -9.24 9.29 -5.53
C ALA A 57 -9.68 8.03 -6.29
N ASN A 58 -8.95 7.65 -7.34
CA ASN A 58 -9.24 6.45 -8.16
C ASN A 58 -8.42 5.22 -7.72
N CYS A 59 -7.50 5.36 -6.78
CA CYS A 59 -6.76 4.23 -6.23
C CYS A 59 -7.71 3.37 -5.39
N VAL A 60 -7.70 2.06 -5.64
CA VAL A 60 -8.33 1.10 -4.74
C VAL A 60 -7.48 0.99 -3.46
N PRO A 61 -8.09 0.77 -2.28
CA PRO A 61 -7.32 0.54 -1.06
C PRO A 61 -6.33 -0.62 -1.22
N GLN A 62 -5.17 -0.53 -0.58
CA GLN A 62 -4.26 -1.67 -0.46
C GLN A 62 -4.93 -2.79 0.32
N GLY A 63 -4.68 -4.05 -0.05
CA GLY A 63 -5.38 -5.16 0.59
C GLY A 63 -5.44 -6.41 -0.25
N ALA A 64 -6.12 -7.41 0.31
CA ALA A 64 -6.48 -8.64 -0.40
C ALA A 64 -7.80 -8.41 -1.14
N TYR A 65 -7.83 -8.79 -2.41
CA TYR A 65 -8.98 -8.68 -3.29
C TYR A 65 -9.19 -10.00 -4.01
N ASP A 66 -10.45 -10.38 -4.17
CA ASP A 66 -10.83 -11.51 -5.01
C ASP A 66 -11.55 -11.00 -6.25
N TYR A 67 -11.03 -11.36 -7.42
CA TYR A 67 -11.71 -11.12 -8.68
C TYR A 67 -12.53 -12.34 -9.08
N TYR A 68 -13.71 -12.08 -9.63
CA TYR A 68 -14.61 -13.07 -10.20
C TYR A 68 -14.95 -12.63 -11.62
N LEU A 69 -14.97 -13.58 -12.55
CA LEU A 69 -15.26 -13.32 -13.96
C LEU A 69 -16.55 -14.04 -14.33
N GLU A 70 -17.52 -13.31 -14.87
CA GLU A 70 -18.76 -13.86 -15.41
C GLU A 70 -18.81 -13.60 -16.92
N PRO A 71 -18.69 -14.63 -17.77
CA PRO A 71 -18.79 -14.42 -19.20
C PRO A 71 -20.23 -14.06 -19.57
N GLN A 72 -20.37 -13.14 -20.52
CA GLN A 72 -21.65 -12.71 -21.07
C GLN A 72 -21.63 -12.96 -22.58
N ASN A 73 -22.72 -13.50 -23.13
CA ASN A 73 -22.89 -13.57 -24.59
C ASN A 73 -23.33 -12.22 -25.17
N LEU A 74 -23.54 -12.13 -26.49
CA LEU A 74 -23.91 -10.87 -27.16
C LEU A 74 -25.26 -10.32 -26.67
N GLU A 75 -26.14 -11.21 -26.20
CA GLU A 75 -27.45 -10.87 -25.65
C GLU A 75 -27.41 -10.50 -24.16
N GLY A 76 -26.24 -10.51 -23.50
CA GLY A 76 -26.10 -10.21 -22.08
C GLY A 76 -26.59 -11.31 -21.15
N VAL A 77 -26.57 -12.56 -21.62
CA VAL A 77 -26.87 -13.74 -20.79
C VAL A 77 -25.60 -14.21 -20.09
N ALA A 78 -25.70 -14.27 -18.76
CA ALA A 78 -24.63 -14.72 -17.88
C ALA A 78 -24.34 -16.22 -18.06
N GLY A 79 -23.05 -16.54 -18.17
CA GLY A 79 -22.52 -17.89 -18.06
C GLY A 79 -22.03 -18.21 -16.65
N PRO A 80 -21.29 -19.33 -16.48
CA PRO A 80 -20.76 -19.72 -15.18
C PRO A 80 -19.66 -18.78 -14.70
N VAL A 81 -19.73 -18.38 -13.43
CA VAL A 81 -18.72 -17.54 -12.77
C VAL A 81 -17.42 -18.32 -12.54
N SER A 82 -16.29 -17.72 -12.86
CA SER A 82 -14.94 -18.22 -12.56
C SER A 82 -14.30 -17.40 -11.45
N GLY A 83 -13.60 -18.07 -10.52
CA GLY A 83 -12.91 -17.44 -9.38
C GLY A 83 -13.14 -18.22 -8.08
N PRO A 84 -12.63 -17.71 -6.94
CA PRO A 84 -11.90 -16.45 -6.80
C PRO A 84 -10.51 -16.48 -7.45
N PHE A 85 -10.14 -15.36 -8.07
CA PHE A 85 -8.74 -15.05 -8.41
C PHE A 85 -8.22 -14.06 -7.38
N SER A 86 -7.51 -14.58 -6.38
CA SER A 86 -7.00 -13.76 -5.28
C SER A 86 -5.77 -12.96 -5.69
N VAL A 87 -5.80 -11.66 -5.39
CA VAL A 87 -4.74 -10.70 -5.68
C VAL A 87 -4.46 -9.89 -4.41
N LYS A 88 -3.18 -9.61 -4.16
CA LYS A 88 -2.76 -8.63 -3.16
C LYS A 88 -2.38 -7.34 -3.89
N ILE A 89 -3.08 -6.26 -3.58
CA ILE A 89 -2.74 -4.92 -4.03
C ILE A 89 -1.81 -4.31 -2.99
N ILE A 90 -0.62 -3.90 -3.43
CA ILE A 90 0.44 -3.28 -2.64
C ILE A 90 0.73 -1.87 -3.14
#